data_AF-A0AAD4DW73-F1
#
_entry.id   AF-A0AAD4DW73-F1
#
_cell.length_a   1.000
_cell.length_b   1.000
_cell.length_c   1.000
_cell.angle_alpha   90.00
_cell.angle_beta   90.00
_cell.angle_gamma   90.00
#
_symmetry.space_group_name_H-M   'P 1'
#
loop_
_entity.id
_entity.type
_entity.pdbx_description
1 polymer ?
#
loop_
_entity_poly.entity_id
_entity_poly.type
_entity_poly.pdbx_seq_one_letter_code
_entity_poly.pdbx_strand_id
1 'polypeptide(L)'
;MAPQLTIIPGIGLWHVHGHQDSCYVRYASNFIEGIGRIDGEIMETLWARLNLISPAAQGMSSPHRKECLDYQMNDSNFCKMIHMKRTLCRKYKLARNGILESGKAFNRLDEAAPLHLKTEWLARERIAQSSRLNDPSAMDEYEINIKKAPSKKEIELRLLEEGNARNAAPSRRSVATWISTGLAIEEAQIALLIEVRRIGRRSTETQRLDIARQRDRLQGQIDGFARSALTHLGEGFDADDEPEDLDVDILDDLDDDPADFTETSHTWTNSPELTVIPLPSNLGMSLREGQANDALHNLRIYLCNKAILFRTTVRQANSQALKTRAWSQVTSVQQAVSLHASIYTKTRKQMMKLEPGQDQLQKYKPLLREQLKISTAVGDPNARGQ
;
A
#
# COMPACT_ATOMS: atom_id res chain seq x y z
N MET A 1 9.95 38.96 37.80
CA MET A 1 8.91 38.14 37.12
C MET A 1 9.60 36.92 36.58
N ALA A 2 9.15 35.71 36.94
CA ALA A 2 9.66 34.50 36.29
C ALA A 2 9.38 34.62 34.77
N PRO A 3 10.31 34.23 33.89
CA PRO A 3 10.03 34.16 32.47
C PRO A 3 8.74 33.35 32.26
N GLN A 4 7.84 33.82 31.40
CA GLN A 4 6.62 33.11 31.06
C GLN A 4 7.02 31.72 30.54
N LEU A 5 6.66 30.67 31.29
CA LEU A 5 7.00 29.31 30.94
C LEU A 5 6.16 28.90 29.72
N THR A 6 6.82 28.74 28.58
CA THR A 6 6.19 28.18 27.38
C THR A 6 6.04 26.68 27.55
N ILE A 7 4.81 26.17 27.53
CA ILE A 7 4.51 24.74 27.62
C ILE A 7 4.06 24.26 26.24
N ILE A 8 4.84 23.35 25.64
CA ILE A 8 4.45 22.67 24.40
C ILE A 8 3.92 21.29 24.77
N PRO A 9 2.63 20.99 24.53
CA PRO A 9 2.12 19.64 24.72
C PRO A 9 2.73 18.70 23.66
N GLY A 10 3.10 17.50 24.10
CA GLY A 10 3.61 16.44 23.25
C GLY A 10 3.12 15.08 23.73
N ILE A 11 2.89 14.18 22.79
CA ILE A 11 2.53 12.77 23.03
C ILE A 11 3.74 11.92 22.65
N GLY A 12 4.01 10.88 23.45
CA GLY A 12 5.08 9.94 23.13
C GLY A 12 4.87 9.28 21.78
N LEU A 13 5.95 9.07 21.03
CA LEU A 13 5.92 8.59 19.64
C LEU A 13 5.19 7.24 19.49
N TRP A 14 5.32 6.35 20.46
CA TRP A 14 4.56 5.09 20.46
C TRP A 14 3.07 5.28 20.69
N HIS A 15 2.71 6.21 21.58
CA HIS A 15 1.33 6.41 22.03
C HIS A 15 0.51 7.24 21.04
N VAL A 16 1.13 8.16 20.31
CA VAL A 16 0.43 9.05 19.39
C VAL A 16 -0.28 8.28 18.26
N HIS A 17 0.22 7.10 17.89
CA HIS A 17 -0.44 6.23 16.90
C HIS A 17 -1.73 5.59 17.42
N GLY A 18 -1.98 5.59 18.73
CA GLY A 18 -3.25 5.18 19.33
C GLY A 18 -4.27 6.31 19.45
N HIS A 19 -3.91 7.54 19.07
CA HIS A 19 -4.82 8.68 18.98
C HIS A 19 -5.40 8.79 17.55
N GLN A 20 -6.29 9.77 17.34
CA GLN A 20 -6.75 10.13 16.00
C GLN A 20 -5.58 10.62 15.11
N ASP A 21 -5.68 10.42 13.79
CA ASP A 21 -4.60 10.69 12.83
C ASP A 21 -4.04 12.13 12.93
N SER A 22 -4.91 13.12 13.12
CA SER A 22 -4.49 14.53 13.27
C SER A 22 -3.60 14.77 14.49
N CYS A 23 -3.61 13.91 15.51
CA CYS A 23 -2.71 14.06 16.65
C CYS A 23 -1.25 13.76 16.30
N TYR A 24 -0.99 12.99 15.24
CA TYR A 24 0.36 12.61 14.84
C TYR A 24 1.21 13.83 14.52
N VAL A 25 0.83 14.61 13.52
CA VAL A 25 1.56 15.82 13.11
C VAL A 25 1.52 16.92 14.17
N ARG A 26 0.41 17.02 14.91
CA ARG A 26 0.20 18.07 15.92
C ARG A 26 0.96 17.83 17.21
N TYR A 27 1.13 16.59 17.67
CA TYR A 27 1.66 16.32 19.02
C TYR A 27 2.80 15.29 19.08
N ALA A 28 3.16 14.60 18.00
CA ALA A 28 4.30 13.68 18.05
C ALA A 28 5.58 14.44 18.40
N SER A 29 6.38 13.85 19.30
CA SER A 29 7.67 14.39 19.73
C SER A 29 8.61 14.72 18.56
N ASN A 30 8.59 13.93 17.49
CA ASN A 30 9.46 14.15 16.33
C ASN A 30 9.25 15.49 15.61
N PHE A 31 8.09 16.13 15.76
CA PHE A 31 7.80 17.44 15.16
C PHE A 31 8.02 18.62 16.10
N ILE A 32 8.42 18.38 17.35
CA ILE A 32 8.71 19.43 18.34
C ILE A 32 10.20 19.77 18.30
N GLU A 33 10.52 21.02 17.97
CA GLU A 33 11.89 21.50 17.94
C GLU A 33 12.56 21.37 19.32
N GLY A 34 13.79 20.88 19.35
CA GLY A 34 14.60 20.77 20.57
C GLY A 34 14.35 19.53 21.45
N ILE A 35 13.27 18.77 21.24
CA ILE A 35 13.02 17.55 22.06
C ILE A 35 13.89 16.35 21.65
N GLY A 36 14.36 16.35 20.39
CA GLY A 36 15.12 15.25 19.79
C GLY A 36 14.27 13.99 19.54
N ARG A 37 14.88 12.94 19.00
CA ARG A 37 14.19 11.66 18.74
C ARG A 37 14.06 10.87 20.04
N ILE A 38 12.89 10.96 20.66
CA ILE A 38 12.54 10.23 21.88
C ILE A 38 11.29 9.39 21.65
N ASP A 39 11.28 8.18 22.21
CA ASP A 39 10.11 7.29 22.15
C ASP A 39 8.95 7.86 22.97
N GLY A 40 9.25 8.67 23.99
CA GLY A 40 8.28 9.30 24.89
C GLY A 40 7.55 8.32 25.82
N GLU A 41 7.85 7.03 25.74
CA GLU A 41 7.38 6.00 26.65
C GLU A 41 8.45 5.70 27.70
N ILE A 42 8.24 6.20 28.92
CA ILE A 42 9.19 6.01 30.02
C ILE A 42 8.59 5.14 31.12
N MET A 43 7.29 5.24 31.37
CA MET A 43 6.66 4.57 32.52
C MET A 43 6.62 3.04 32.35
N GLU A 44 6.14 2.54 31.22
CA GLU A 44 5.94 1.10 31.00
C GLU A 44 7.27 0.33 30.97
N THR A 45 8.27 0.87 30.27
CA THR A 45 9.63 0.29 30.25
C THR A 45 10.27 0.26 31.65
N LEU A 46 9.95 1.22 32.53
CA LEU A 46 10.42 1.21 33.91
C LEU A 46 9.66 0.20 34.79
N TRP A 47 8.37 0.01 34.56
CA TRP A 47 7.57 -0.99 35.29
C TRP A 47 8.07 -2.41 35.05
N ALA A 48 8.61 -2.71 33.87
CA ALA A 48 9.23 -4.01 33.62
C ALA A 48 10.32 -4.38 34.65
N ARG A 49 11.03 -3.39 35.23
CA ARG A 49 12.01 -3.64 36.30
C ARG A 49 11.36 -4.02 37.62
N LEU A 50 10.13 -3.55 37.89
CA LEU A 50 9.39 -3.89 39.11
C LEU A 50 8.89 -5.33 39.08
N ASN A 51 8.83 -5.98 37.92
CA ASN A 51 8.47 -7.41 37.84
C ASN A 51 9.40 -8.30 38.66
N LEU A 52 10.67 -7.91 38.84
CA LEU A 52 11.65 -8.64 39.67
C LEU A 52 11.23 -8.74 41.14
N ILE A 53 10.57 -7.70 41.67
CA ILE A 53 10.13 -7.66 43.08
C ILE A 53 8.67 -8.08 43.25
N SER A 54 7.93 -8.26 42.15
CA SER A 54 6.50 -8.59 42.18
C SER A 54 6.18 -9.83 43.03
N PRO A 55 6.92 -10.96 42.93
CA PRO A 55 6.66 -12.13 43.77
C PRO A 55 6.83 -11.85 45.27
N ALA A 56 7.83 -11.04 45.64
CA ALA A 56 8.06 -10.67 47.03
C ALA A 56 6.96 -9.72 47.53
N ALA A 57 6.52 -8.78 46.69
CA ALA A 57 5.50 -7.78 47.02
C ALA A 57 4.08 -8.38 47.15
N GLN A 58 3.80 -9.54 46.54
CA GLN A 58 2.48 -10.18 46.59
C GLN A 58 2.07 -10.59 48.01
N GLY A 59 2.98 -11.21 48.77
CA GLY A 59 2.71 -11.68 50.13
C GLY A 59 2.70 -10.59 51.21
N MET A 60 3.04 -9.35 50.86
CA MET A 60 3.15 -8.24 51.81
C MET A 60 1.79 -7.65 52.18
N SER A 61 1.69 -7.11 53.39
CA SER A 61 0.56 -6.26 53.78
C SER A 61 0.52 -4.98 52.93
N SER A 62 -0.66 -4.34 52.80
CA SER A 62 -0.83 -3.16 51.94
C SER A 62 0.15 -2.01 52.28
N PRO A 63 0.38 -1.62 53.54
CA PRO A 63 1.36 -0.59 53.88
C PRO A 63 2.79 -0.99 53.47
N HIS A 64 3.19 -2.22 53.79
CA HIS A 64 4.54 -2.70 53.50
C HIS A 64 4.80 -2.83 51.99
N ARG A 65 3.78 -3.24 51.21
CA ARG A 65 3.86 -3.29 49.75
C ARG A 65 4.10 -1.91 49.14
N LYS A 66 3.42 -0.88 49.64
CA LYS A 66 3.61 0.51 49.16
C LYS A 66 5.02 1.00 49.43
N GLU A 67 5.50 0.83 50.65
CA GLU A 67 6.87 1.21 51.03
C GLU A 67 7.93 0.49 50.19
N CYS A 68 7.74 -0.82 49.93
CA CYS A 68 8.63 -1.59 49.08
C CYS A 68 8.67 -1.06 47.63
N LEU A 69 7.51 -0.76 47.05
CA LEU A 69 7.43 -0.19 45.70
C LEU A 69 8.05 1.21 45.65
N ASP A 70 7.74 2.07 46.61
CA ASP A 70 8.30 3.43 46.68
C ASP A 70 9.82 3.40 46.83
N TYR A 71 10.36 2.49 47.64
CA TYR A 71 11.80 2.29 47.79
C TYR A 71 12.46 1.92 46.46
N GLN A 72 11.89 0.96 45.72
CA GLN A 72 12.43 0.52 44.42
C GLN A 72 12.30 1.59 43.34
N MET A 73 11.21 2.35 43.33
CA MET A 73 11.03 3.50 42.43
C MET A 73 12.03 4.61 42.77
N ASN A 74 12.28 4.89 44.05
CA ASN A 74 13.26 5.86 44.49
C ASN A 74 14.69 5.44 44.14
N ASP A 75 15.06 4.18 44.35
CA ASP A 75 16.36 3.66 43.90
C ASP A 75 16.54 3.80 42.40
N SER A 76 15.51 3.46 41.60
CA SER A 76 15.52 3.65 40.15
C SER A 76 15.75 5.13 39.78
N ASN A 77 15.10 6.06 40.46
CA ASN A 77 15.29 7.50 40.25
C ASN A 77 16.70 7.97 40.66
N PHE A 78 17.22 7.51 41.80
CA PHE A 78 18.58 7.78 42.24
C PHE A 78 19.61 7.25 41.23
N CYS A 79 19.46 6.01 40.79
CA CYS A 79 20.26 5.38 39.74
C CYS A 79 20.24 6.20 38.45
N LYS A 80 19.10 6.76 38.03
CA LYS A 80 19.04 7.65 36.86
C LYS A 80 19.88 8.90 37.07
N MET A 81 19.80 9.53 38.25
CA MET A 81 20.57 10.74 38.56
C MET A 81 22.08 10.49 38.50
N ILE A 82 22.57 9.46 39.20
CA ILE A 82 24.02 9.17 39.25
C ILE A 82 24.57 8.70 37.89
N HIS A 83 23.77 8.00 37.09
CA HIS A 83 24.19 7.51 35.77
C HIS A 83 23.91 8.51 34.62
N MET A 84 23.34 9.67 34.93
CA MET A 84 22.94 10.66 33.93
C MET A 84 24.14 11.12 33.10
N LYS A 85 25.26 11.48 33.75
CA LYS A 85 26.49 11.91 33.07
C LYS A 85 26.96 10.88 32.03
N ARG A 86 27.11 9.62 32.43
CA ARG A 86 27.54 8.52 31.54
C ARG A 86 26.57 8.33 30.38
N THR A 87 25.27 8.38 30.65
CA THR A 87 24.22 8.22 29.64
C THR A 87 24.24 9.35 28.62
N LEU A 88 24.32 10.61 29.08
CA LEU A 88 24.37 11.79 28.22
C LEU A 88 25.64 11.79 27.35
N CYS A 89 26.81 11.50 27.92
CA CYS A 89 28.05 11.40 27.14
C CYS A 89 27.97 10.33 26.05
N ARG A 90 27.38 9.16 26.35
CA ARG A 90 27.15 8.11 25.36
C ARG A 90 26.17 8.57 24.26
N LYS A 91 25.03 9.13 24.65
CA LYS A 91 24.01 9.64 23.72
C LYS A 91 24.55 10.75 22.83
N TYR A 92 25.38 11.65 23.35
CA TYR A 92 26.01 12.71 22.57
C TYR A 92 26.96 12.16 21.49
N LYS A 93 27.85 11.21 21.83
CA LYS A 93 28.72 10.56 20.84
C LYS A 93 27.90 9.89 19.73
N LEU A 94 26.83 9.21 20.14
CA LEU A 94 25.88 8.57 19.25
C LEU A 94 25.16 9.57 18.33
N ALA A 95 24.68 10.70 18.86
CA ALA A 95 24.05 11.76 18.08
C ALA A 95 25.03 12.39 17.08
N ARG A 96 26.27 12.67 17.52
CA ARG A 96 27.31 13.23 16.66
C ARG A 96 27.62 12.33 15.45
N ASN A 97 27.70 11.02 15.66
CA ASN A 97 27.88 10.08 14.56
C ASN A 97 26.65 10.05 13.64
N GLY A 98 25.45 10.15 14.22
CA GLY A 98 24.18 10.19 13.47
C GLY A 98 24.06 11.38 12.52
N ILE A 99 24.67 12.53 12.86
CA ILE A 99 24.65 13.74 11.99
C ILE A 99 25.19 13.45 10.59
N LEU A 100 26.24 12.65 10.47
CA LEU A 100 26.83 12.32 9.17
C LEU A 100 25.90 11.47 8.31
N GLU A 101 25.24 10.48 8.93
CA GLU A 101 24.31 9.58 8.25
C GLU A 101 23.03 10.31 7.85
N SER A 102 22.42 11.05 8.79
CA SER A 102 21.21 11.82 8.52
C SER A 102 21.46 12.97 7.55
N GLY A 103 22.63 13.61 7.59
CA GLY A 103 23.00 14.66 6.65
C GLY A 103 23.12 14.15 5.22
N LYS A 104 23.69 12.95 5.01
CA LYS A 104 23.73 12.32 3.68
C LYS A 104 22.34 12.00 3.16
N ALA A 105 21.46 11.46 4.01
CA ALA A 105 20.08 11.16 3.62
C ALA A 105 19.30 12.44 3.28
N PHE A 106 19.44 13.47 4.12
CA PHE A 106 18.84 14.78 3.90
C PHE A 106 19.32 15.42 2.59
N ASN A 107 20.63 15.47 2.34
CA ASN A 107 21.17 16.08 1.12
C ASN A 107 20.68 15.39 -0.15
N ARG A 108 20.54 14.05 -0.16
CA ARG A 108 19.97 13.34 -1.31
C ARG A 108 18.52 13.73 -1.58
N LEU A 109 17.72 13.94 -0.54
CA LEU A 109 16.33 14.39 -0.67
C LEU A 109 16.27 15.87 -1.08
N ASP A 110 17.13 16.70 -0.49
CA ASP A 110 17.21 18.12 -0.80
C ASP A 110 17.64 18.34 -2.26
N GLU A 111 18.69 17.69 -2.74
CA GLU A 111 19.18 17.81 -4.12
C GLU A 111 18.13 17.41 -5.17
N ALA A 112 17.19 16.51 -4.84
CA ALA A 112 16.11 16.11 -5.73
C ALA A 112 14.99 17.15 -5.86
N ALA A 113 14.89 18.11 -4.94
CA ALA A 113 13.82 19.10 -4.92
C ALA A 113 14.19 20.39 -5.70
N PRO A 114 13.27 20.95 -6.50
CA PRO A 114 13.42 22.28 -7.09
C PRO A 114 13.58 23.40 -6.04
N LEU A 115 14.43 24.41 -6.33
CA LEU A 115 14.74 25.51 -5.39
C LEU A 115 13.49 26.26 -4.90
N HIS A 116 12.51 26.51 -5.78
CA HIS A 116 11.29 27.23 -5.42
C HIS A 116 10.45 26.47 -4.36
N LEU A 117 10.36 25.14 -4.48
CA LEU A 117 9.66 24.31 -3.50
C LEU A 117 10.38 24.30 -2.16
N LYS A 118 11.72 24.24 -2.16
CA LYS A 118 12.50 24.33 -0.91
C LYS A 118 12.21 25.63 -0.16
N THR A 119 12.24 26.76 -0.86
CA THR A 119 11.96 28.07 -0.25
C THR A 119 10.55 28.15 0.30
N GLU A 120 9.59 27.57 -0.41
CA GLU A 120 8.19 27.52 0.02
C GLU A 120 8.03 26.63 1.25
N TRP A 121 8.56 25.40 1.24
CA TRP A 121 8.46 24.45 2.36
C TRP A 121 9.11 24.99 3.63
N LEU A 122 10.30 25.60 3.54
CA LEU A 122 10.97 26.22 4.68
C LEU A 122 10.15 27.40 5.25
N ALA A 123 9.47 28.17 4.40
CA ALA A 123 8.60 29.24 4.86
C ALA A 123 7.37 28.68 5.59
N ARG A 124 6.73 27.65 5.04
CA ARG A 124 5.57 26.98 5.65
C ARG A 124 5.93 26.30 6.97
N GLU A 125 7.06 25.59 7.04
CA GLU A 125 7.58 24.99 8.26
C GLU A 125 7.75 26.03 9.38
N ARG A 126 8.37 27.18 9.08
CA ARG A 126 8.55 28.26 10.07
C ARG A 126 7.20 28.80 10.58
N ILE A 127 6.24 28.99 9.68
CA ILE A 127 4.90 29.45 10.04
C ILE A 127 4.21 28.41 10.94
N ALA A 128 4.24 27.14 10.55
CA ALA A 128 3.67 26.03 11.31
C ALA A 128 4.26 25.95 12.73
N GLN A 129 5.59 25.95 12.85
CA GLN A 129 6.28 25.87 14.14
C GLN A 129 6.01 27.09 15.04
N SER A 130 6.01 28.30 14.47
CA SER A 130 5.74 29.53 15.24
C SER A 130 4.28 29.63 15.71
N SER A 131 3.34 29.08 14.95
CA SER A 131 1.91 29.15 15.23
C SER A 131 1.43 28.03 16.16
N ARG A 132 2.19 26.93 16.25
CA ARG A 132 1.89 25.70 16.99
C ARG A 132 1.34 25.92 18.41
N LEU A 133 1.90 26.88 19.14
CA LEU A 133 1.50 27.17 20.53
C LEU A 133 0.08 27.73 20.63
N ASN A 134 -0.32 28.54 19.66
CA ASN A 134 -1.64 29.16 19.63
C ASN A 134 -2.66 28.26 18.91
N ASP A 135 -2.21 27.59 17.83
CA ASP A 135 -3.01 26.71 17.02
C ASP A 135 -2.21 25.44 16.64
N PRO A 136 -2.46 24.31 17.31
CA PRO A 136 -1.84 23.04 16.96
C PRO A 136 -2.13 22.61 15.52
N SER A 137 -3.26 23.01 14.91
CA SER A 137 -3.61 22.63 13.53
C SER A 137 -2.70 23.24 12.48
N ALA A 138 -1.90 24.26 12.83
CA ALA A 138 -0.84 24.76 11.96
C ALA A 138 0.20 23.68 11.61
N MET A 139 0.33 22.63 12.43
CA MET A 139 1.20 21.49 12.17
C MET A 139 0.63 20.51 11.14
N ASP A 140 -0.61 20.67 10.69
CA ASP A 140 -1.20 19.81 9.65
C ASP A 140 -0.47 19.95 8.30
N GLU A 141 0.40 20.95 8.14
CA GLU A 141 1.32 21.07 7.00
C GLU A 141 2.22 19.84 6.82
N TYR A 142 2.54 19.12 7.91
CA TYR A 142 3.35 17.89 7.85
C TYR A 142 2.52 16.66 7.42
N GLU A 143 1.20 16.79 7.28
CA GLU A 143 0.34 15.68 6.89
C GLU A 143 0.51 15.35 5.41
N ILE A 144 0.73 14.08 5.10
CA ILE A 144 0.94 13.62 3.72
C ILE A 144 -0.43 13.50 3.04
N ASN A 145 -0.88 14.59 2.42
CA ASN A 145 -2.12 14.63 1.65
C ASN A 145 -1.92 14.09 0.23
N ILE A 146 -1.77 12.77 0.09
CA ILE A 146 -1.85 12.11 -1.21
C ILE A 146 -3.33 11.98 -1.58
N LYS A 147 -3.83 12.88 -2.44
CA LYS A 147 -5.15 12.71 -3.06
C LYS A 147 -5.16 11.40 -3.83
N LYS A 148 -5.85 10.39 -3.29
CA LYS A 148 -6.03 9.11 -3.96
C LYS A 148 -6.81 9.35 -5.25
N ALA A 149 -6.35 8.74 -6.34
CA ALA A 149 -7.11 8.74 -7.57
C ALA A 149 -8.42 7.96 -7.34
N PRO A 150 -9.54 8.36 -7.98
CA PRO A 150 -10.83 7.73 -7.74
C PRO A 150 -10.78 6.26 -8.17
N SER A 151 -11.25 5.38 -7.28
CA SER A 151 -11.34 3.93 -7.54
C SER A 151 -12.46 3.60 -8.53
N LYS A 152 -12.45 2.40 -9.13
CA LYS A 152 -13.56 1.91 -9.95
C LYS A 152 -14.90 2.02 -9.20
N LYS A 153 -14.89 1.65 -7.91
CA LYS A 153 -16.07 1.71 -7.03
C LYS A 153 -16.57 3.13 -6.80
N GLU A 154 -15.65 4.08 -6.60
CA GLU A 154 -16.02 5.49 -6.40
C GLU A 154 -16.58 6.11 -7.68
N ILE A 155 -16.01 5.77 -8.84
CA ILE A 155 -16.52 6.20 -10.14
C ILE A 155 -17.88 5.56 -10.42
N GLU A 156 -18.06 4.28 -10.15
CA GLU A 156 -19.35 3.60 -10.28
C GLU A 156 -20.42 4.26 -9.40
N LEU A 157 -20.11 4.51 -8.12
CA LEU A 157 -21.03 5.21 -7.21
C LEU A 157 -21.42 6.58 -7.76
N ARG A 158 -20.46 7.37 -8.24
CA ARG A 158 -20.71 8.69 -8.84
C ARG A 158 -21.63 8.59 -10.05
N LEU A 159 -21.41 7.63 -10.95
CA LEU A 159 -22.25 7.41 -12.12
C LEU A 159 -23.69 6.99 -11.73
N LEU A 160 -23.83 6.20 -10.66
CA LEU A 160 -25.15 5.83 -10.12
C LEU A 160 -25.89 7.02 -9.51
N GLU A 161 -25.19 7.89 -8.79
CA GLU A 161 -25.69 9.11 -8.18
C GLU A 161 -26.08 10.16 -9.22
N GLU A 162 -25.27 10.37 -10.26
CA GLU A 162 -25.60 11.24 -11.40
C GLU A 162 -26.84 10.72 -12.14
N GLY A 163 -27.01 9.40 -12.23
CA GLY A 163 -28.21 8.77 -12.73
C GLY A 163 -29.45 8.97 -11.84
N ASN A 164 -29.30 9.31 -10.56
CA ASN A 164 -30.37 9.63 -9.59
C ASN A 164 -30.89 11.08 -9.67
N ALA A 165 -30.21 11.97 -10.40
CA ALA A 165 -30.71 13.32 -10.61
C ALA A 165 -32.08 13.28 -11.31
N ARG A 166 -33.01 14.15 -10.88
CA ARG A 166 -34.46 14.13 -11.21
C ARG A 166 -34.83 14.12 -12.72
N ASN A 167 -33.85 14.28 -13.62
CA ASN A 167 -34.03 14.33 -15.07
C ASN A 167 -33.17 13.30 -15.85
N ALA A 168 -32.53 12.33 -15.19
CA ALA A 168 -31.64 11.36 -15.86
C ALA A 168 -32.40 10.11 -16.33
N ALA A 169 -32.09 9.62 -17.53
CA ALA A 169 -32.70 8.42 -18.09
C ALA A 169 -32.35 7.17 -17.27
N PRO A 170 -33.33 6.31 -16.91
CA PRO A 170 -33.10 5.09 -16.11
C PRO A 170 -32.08 4.12 -16.75
N SER A 171 -31.90 4.20 -18.07
CA SER A 171 -30.91 3.44 -18.83
C SER A 171 -29.46 3.66 -18.33
N ARG A 172 -29.03 4.89 -18.03
CA ARG A 172 -27.62 5.17 -17.66
C ARG A 172 -27.17 4.47 -16.38
N ARG A 173 -28.08 4.34 -15.41
CA ARG A 173 -27.80 3.70 -14.12
C ARG A 173 -27.56 2.19 -14.30
N SER A 174 -28.41 1.56 -15.12
CA SER A 174 -28.31 0.15 -15.46
C SER A 174 -27.05 -0.17 -16.26
N VAL A 175 -26.64 0.74 -17.16
CA VAL A 175 -25.46 0.58 -18.03
C VAL A 175 -24.16 0.71 -17.22
N ALA A 176 -24.06 1.61 -16.24
CA ALA A 176 -22.84 1.76 -15.43
C ALA A 176 -22.53 0.49 -14.61
N THR A 177 -23.53 -0.08 -13.94
CA THR A 177 -23.37 -1.36 -13.22
C THR A 177 -23.06 -2.50 -14.18
N TRP A 178 -23.73 -2.55 -15.33
CA TRP A 178 -23.45 -3.56 -16.35
C TRP A 178 -22.00 -3.45 -16.87
N ILE A 179 -21.49 -2.26 -17.19
CA ILE A 179 -20.08 -2.11 -17.59
C ILE A 179 -19.14 -2.52 -16.45
N SER A 180 -19.45 -2.17 -15.20
CA SER A 180 -18.66 -2.60 -14.03
C SER A 180 -18.60 -4.12 -13.89
N THR A 181 -19.71 -4.83 -14.15
CA THR A 181 -19.70 -6.31 -14.16
C THR A 181 -18.86 -6.86 -15.31
N GLY A 182 -18.93 -6.28 -16.51
CA GLY A 182 -18.08 -6.66 -17.64
C GLY A 182 -16.58 -6.49 -17.34
N LEU A 183 -16.18 -5.39 -16.70
CA LEU A 183 -14.80 -5.18 -16.25
C LEU A 183 -14.36 -6.18 -15.17
N ALA A 184 -15.28 -6.58 -14.27
CA ALA A 184 -14.99 -7.61 -13.27
C ALA A 184 -14.80 -9.01 -13.91
N ILE A 185 -15.53 -9.32 -14.98
CA ILE A 185 -15.30 -10.54 -15.77
C ILE A 185 -13.94 -10.45 -16.47
N GLU A 186 -13.58 -9.29 -17.03
CA GLU A 186 -12.26 -9.07 -17.66
C GLU A 186 -11.10 -9.31 -16.68
N GLU A 187 -11.24 -8.85 -15.42
CA GLU A 187 -10.29 -9.10 -14.33
C GLU A 187 -10.22 -10.60 -13.98
N ALA A 188 -11.37 -11.29 -13.93
CA ALA A 188 -11.43 -12.73 -13.68
C ALA A 188 -10.81 -13.57 -14.81
N GLN A 189 -10.99 -13.15 -16.07
CA GLN A 189 -10.33 -13.75 -17.23
C GLN A 189 -8.81 -13.69 -17.10
N ILE A 190 -8.25 -12.51 -16.77
CA ILE A 190 -6.80 -12.35 -16.58
C ILE A 190 -6.30 -13.23 -15.44
N ALA A 191 -7.00 -13.26 -14.31
CA ALA A 191 -6.62 -14.08 -13.17
C ALA A 191 -6.57 -15.57 -13.52
N LEU A 192 -7.58 -16.07 -14.23
CA LEU A 192 -7.63 -17.46 -14.69
C LEU A 192 -6.53 -17.75 -15.71
N LEU A 193 -6.27 -16.83 -16.64
CA LEU A 193 -5.26 -16.98 -17.67
C LEU A 193 -3.85 -17.11 -17.07
N ILE A 194 -3.54 -16.29 -16.07
CA ILE A 194 -2.27 -16.38 -15.31
C ILE A 194 -2.18 -17.75 -14.61
N GLU A 195 -3.24 -18.20 -13.96
CA GLU A 195 -3.25 -19.48 -13.23
C GLU A 195 -3.10 -20.70 -14.15
N VAL A 196 -3.78 -20.68 -15.30
CA VAL A 196 -3.68 -21.73 -16.34
C VAL A 196 -2.25 -21.82 -16.87
N ARG A 197 -1.61 -20.67 -17.19
CA ARG A 197 -0.21 -20.65 -17.66
C ARG A 197 0.75 -21.17 -16.59
N ARG A 198 0.57 -20.76 -15.33
CA ARG A 198 1.40 -21.16 -14.19
C ARG A 198 1.35 -22.66 -13.91
N ILE A 199 0.16 -23.25 -13.95
CA ILE A 199 -0.04 -24.68 -13.70
C ILE A 199 0.61 -25.52 -14.82
N GLY A 200 0.66 -24.99 -16.05
CA GLY A 200 1.40 -25.57 -17.17
C GLY A 200 1.00 -27.02 -17.48
N ARG A 201 1.93 -27.77 -18.10
CA ARG A 201 1.68 -29.16 -18.52
C ARG A 201 1.71 -30.18 -17.37
N ARG A 202 2.32 -29.87 -16.23
CA ARG A 202 2.52 -30.79 -15.08
C ARG A 202 1.51 -30.56 -13.95
N SER A 203 0.23 -30.52 -14.31
CA SER A 203 -0.88 -30.25 -13.39
C SER A 203 -1.42 -31.51 -12.72
N THR A 204 -1.76 -31.43 -11.42
CA THR A 204 -2.45 -32.51 -10.70
C THR A 204 -3.91 -32.61 -11.13
N GLU A 205 -4.54 -33.77 -10.93
CA GLU A 205 -5.98 -33.95 -11.24
C GLU A 205 -6.85 -32.96 -10.46
N THR A 206 -6.50 -32.68 -9.20
CA THR A 206 -7.17 -31.66 -8.38
C THR A 206 -7.05 -30.26 -8.98
N GLN A 207 -5.86 -29.85 -9.41
CA GLN A 207 -5.65 -28.55 -10.06
C GLN A 207 -6.40 -28.42 -11.38
N ARG A 208 -6.46 -29.50 -12.18
CA ARG A 208 -7.25 -29.53 -13.42
C ARG A 208 -8.74 -29.38 -13.16
N LEU A 209 -9.25 -30.06 -12.14
CA LEU A 209 -10.65 -29.96 -11.72
C LEU A 209 -10.98 -28.53 -11.25
N ASP A 210 -10.08 -27.91 -10.49
CA ASP A 210 -10.26 -26.54 -10.01
C ASP A 210 -10.26 -25.52 -11.18
N ILE A 211 -9.34 -25.65 -12.15
CA ILE A 211 -9.37 -24.85 -13.38
C ILE A 211 -10.68 -25.07 -14.14
N ALA A 212 -11.13 -26.32 -14.31
CA ALA A 212 -12.36 -26.61 -15.03
C ALA A 212 -13.58 -25.97 -14.37
N ARG A 213 -13.66 -26.00 -13.03
CA ARG A 213 -14.72 -25.31 -12.27
C ARG A 213 -14.64 -23.80 -12.40
N GLN A 214 -13.44 -23.23 -12.40
CA GLN A 214 -13.24 -21.79 -12.62
C GLN A 214 -13.67 -21.37 -14.03
N ARG A 215 -13.34 -22.18 -15.06
CA ARG A 215 -13.80 -21.99 -16.44
C ARG A 215 -15.32 -22.05 -16.55
N ASP A 216 -15.95 -23.05 -15.96
CA ASP A 216 -17.42 -23.20 -15.98
C ASP A 216 -18.12 -21.99 -15.32
N ARG A 217 -17.62 -21.56 -14.16
CA ARG A 217 -18.12 -20.34 -13.50
C ARG A 217 -17.94 -19.09 -14.37
N LEU A 218 -16.76 -18.93 -14.98
CA LEU A 218 -16.45 -17.78 -15.82
C LEU A 218 -17.32 -17.75 -17.08
N GLN A 219 -17.52 -18.91 -17.72
CA GLN A 219 -18.43 -19.05 -18.85
C GLN A 219 -19.85 -18.67 -18.46
N GLY A 220 -20.36 -19.13 -17.31
CA GLY A 220 -21.67 -18.73 -16.82
C GLY A 220 -21.82 -17.22 -16.57
N GLN A 221 -20.74 -16.56 -16.15
CA GLN A 221 -20.70 -15.09 -16.01
C GLN A 221 -20.71 -14.39 -17.39
N ILE A 222 -19.93 -14.89 -18.35
CA ILE A 222 -19.89 -14.38 -19.73
C ILE A 222 -21.25 -14.54 -20.40
N ASP A 223 -21.89 -15.71 -20.31
CA ASP A 223 -23.21 -15.98 -20.89
C ASP A 223 -24.30 -15.13 -20.24
N GLY A 224 -24.20 -14.89 -18.93
CA GLY A 224 -25.10 -13.96 -18.22
C GLY A 224 -24.91 -12.51 -18.67
N PHE A 225 -23.66 -12.10 -18.86
CA PHE A 225 -23.30 -10.77 -19.35
C PHE A 225 -23.78 -10.55 -20.79
N ALA A 226 -23.54 -11.49 -21.70
CA ALA A 226 -23.97 -11.44 -23.08
C ALA A 226 -25.51 -11.38 -23.20
N ARG A 227 -26.24 -12.21 -22.43
CA ARG A 227 -27.71 -12.16 -22.40
C ARG A 227 -28.27 -10.84 -21.90
N SER A 228 -27.60 -10.19 -20.94
CA SER A 228 -28.02 -8.87 -20.44
C SER A 228 -27.65 -7.72 -21.39
N ALA A 229 -26.72 -7.92 -22.33
CA ALA A 229 -26.31 -6.89 -23.29
C ALA A 229 -27.48 -6.31 -24.08
N LEU A 230 -28.41 -7.16 -24.55
CA LEU A 230 -29.59 -6.73 -25.32
C LEU A 230 -30.47 -5.74 -24.53
N THR A 231 -30.57 -5.92 -23.22
CA THR A 231 -31.37 -5.04 -22.36
C THR A 231 -30.73 -3.66 -22.13
N HIS A 232 -29.41 -3.57 -22.30
CA HIS A 232 -28.65 -2.33 -22.04
C HIS A 232 -28.23 -1.61 -23.32
N LEU A 233 -28.03 -2.32 -24.44
CA LEU A 233 -27.53 -1.78 -25.71
C LEU A 233 -28.60 -1.65 -26.81
N GLY A 234 -29.74 -2.32 -26.68
CA GLY A 234 -30.85 -2.27 -27.67
C GLY A 234 -30.73 -3.30 -28.81
N GLU A 235 -31.82 -3.48 -29.57
CA GLU A 235 -31.87 -4.35 -30.77
C GLU A 235 -30.98 -3.76 -31.88
N GLY A 236 -29.83 -4.37 -32.13
CA GLY A 236 -28.82 -3.89 -33.09
C GLY A 236 -27.38 -4.23 -32.71
N PHE A 237 -27.16 -4.87 -31.56
CA PHE A 237 -25.86 -5.45 -31.21
C PHE A 237 -25.69 -6.82 -31.90
N ASP A 238 -25.04 -6.83 -33.07
CA ASP A 238 -24.57 -8.06 -33.69
C ASP A 238 -23.34 -8.56 -32.92
N ALA A 239 -23.52 -9.67 -32.19
CA ALA A 239 -22.45 -10.33 -31.44
C ALA A 239 -21.54 -11.20 -32.33
N ASP A 240 -21.70 -11.11 -33.66
CA ASP A 240 -21.06 -11.95 -34.68
C ASP A 240 -19.73 -11.37 -35.23
N ASP A 241 -19.19 -10.30 -34.63
CA ASP A 241 -17.81 -9.90 -34.92
C ASP A 241 -16.86 -11.04 -34.51
N GLU A 242 -16.00 -11.48 -35.44
CA GLU A 242 -15.03 -12.53 -35.16
C GLU A 242 -14.23 -12.18 -33.89
N PRO A 243 -14.08 -13.12 -32.93
CA PRO A 243 -13.35 -12.85 -31.71
C PRO A 243 -11.89 -12.55 -32.06
N GLU A 244 -11.48 -11.28 -31.97
CA GLU A 244 -10.07 -10.93 -31.90
C GLU A 244 -9.46 -11.68 -30.71
N ASP A 245 -8.36 -12.42 -30.89
CA ASP A 245 -7.72 -13.11 -29.79
C ASP A 245 -7.42 -12.14 -28.64
N LEU A 246 -7.75 -12.54 -27.40
CA LEU A 246 -7.32 -11.81 -26.19
C LEU A 246 -5.80 -11.87 -26.07
N ASP A 247 -5.13 -10.94 -26.75
CA ASP A 247 -3.70 -10.75 -26.71
C ASP A 247 -3.32 -10.00 -25.42
N VAL A 248 -3.29 -10.77 -24.33
CA VAL A 248 -2.78 -10.34 -23.03
C VAL A 248 -1.26 -10.51 -23.04
N ASP A 249 -0.56 -9.39 -23.22
CA ASP A 249 0.86 -9.26 -22.90
C ASP A 249 1.06 -9.43 -21.39
N ILE A 250 1.00 -10.68 -20.91
CA ILE A 250 1.46 -11.00 -19.57
C ILE A 250 2.96 -10.74 -19.56
N LEU A 251 3.37 -9.87 -18.63
CA LEU A 251 4.77 -9.69 -18.31
C LEU A 251 5.26 -10.96 -17.61
N ASP A 252 5.53 -12.01 -18.40
CA ASP A 252 6.02 -13.29 -17.91
C ASP A 252 7.31 -13.10 -17.11
N ASP A 253 7.33 -13.84 -16.01
CA ASP A 253 8.32 -14.06 -14.95
C ASP A 253 9.57 -13.19 -14.92
N LEU A 254 9.69 -12.41 -13.84
CA LEU A 254 10.87 -11.61 -13.51
C LEU A 254 12.07 -12.46 -13.04
N ASP A 255 11.92 -13.80 -12.88
CA ASP A 255 12.95 -14.66 -12.28
C ASP A 255 13.02 -16.12 -12.83
N ASP A 256 12.22 -16.53 -13.83
CA ASP A 256 12.32 -17.89 -14.41
C ASP A 256 13.14 -17.93 -15.71
N ASP A 257 13.98 -18.96 -15.83
CA ASP A 257 14.90 -19.23 -16.94
C ASP A 257 14.11 -19.33 -18.27
N PRO A 258 14.55 -18.69 -19.38
CA PRO A 258 13.79 -18.64 -20.63
C PRO A 258 13.65 -19.99 -21.37
N ALA A 259 14.07 -21.09 -20.75
CA ALA A 259 14.29 -22.37 -21.42
C ALA A 259 13.08 -23.33 -21.46
N ASP A 260 11.95 -23.03 -20.80
CA ASP A 260 10.79 -23.96 -20.75
C ASP A 260 9.47 -23.39 -21.30
N PHE A 261 9.50 -22.19 -21.91
CA PHE A 261 8.33 -21.61 -22.58
C PHE A 261 8.29 -22.00 -24.06
N THR A 262 8.17 -23.30 -24.35
CA THR A 262 7.70 -23.75 -25.66
C THR A 262 6.17 -23.78 -25.67
N GLU A 263 5.59 -23.04 -26.61
CA GLU A 263 4.17 -22.95 -26.98
C GLU A 263 3.27 -24.01 -26.34
N THR A 264 2.37 -23.56 -25.46
CA THR A 264 1.19 -24.30 -25.03
C THR A 264 0.18 -24.37 -26.18
N SER A 265 0.51 -25.14 -27.22
CA SER A 265 -0.47 -25.62 -28.21
C SER A 265 -1.30 -26.75 -27.60
N HIS A 266 -2.20 -26.37 -26.70
CA HIS A 266 -3.46 -27.06 -26.44
C HIS A 266 -4.49 -25.98 -26.17
N THR A 267 -4.67 -25.10 -27.16
CA THR A 267 -5.82 -24.22 -27.27
C THR A 267 -7.06 -25.11 -27.29
N TRP A 268 -7.75 -25.19 -26.15
CA TRP A 268 -9.18 -25.42 -26.20
C TRP A 268 -9.74 -24.24 -26.99
N THR A 269 -10.02 -24.47 -28.27
CA THR A 269 -10.85 -23.59 -29.09
C THR A 269 -12.09 -23.25 -28.26
N ASN A 270 -12.29 -21.97 -27.95
CA ASN A 270 -13.34 -21.42 -27.07
C ASN A 270 -13.07 -21.52 -25.55
N SER A 271 -11.85 -21.18 -25.10
CA SER A 271 -11.59 -21.01 -23.66
C SER A 271 -12.19 -19.69 -23.13
N PRO A 272 -12.95 -19.69 -22.02
CA PRO A 272 -13.64 -18.50 -21.51
C PRO A 272 -12.68 -17.38 -21.11
N GLU A 273 -11.44 -17.71 -20.72
CA GLU A 273 -10.38 -16.74 -20.43
C GLU A 273 -9.86 -15.98 -21.65
N LEU A 274 -10.15 -16.46 -22.87
CA LEU A 274 -9.74 -15.85 -24.15
C LEU A 274 -10.90 -15.15 -24.89
N THR A 275 -12.13 -15.21 -24.35
CA THR A 275 -13.31 -14.57 -24.96
C THR A 275 -13.26 -13.04 -24.84
N VAL A 276 -13.48 -12.32 -25.93
CA VAL A 276 -13.58 -10.84 -25.90
C VAL A 276 -14.89 -10.41 -25.28
N ILE A 277 -14.84 -9.43 -24.37
CA ILE A 277 -16.03 -8.80 -23.79
C ILE A 277 -16.20 -7.40 -24.42
N PRO A 278 -17.16 -7.22 -25.33
CA PRO A 278 -17.43 -5.93 -25.95
C PRO A 278 -18.04 -4.98 -24.92
N LEU A 279 -17.43 -3.81 -24.73
CA LEU A 279 -17.88 -2.79 -23.78
C LEU A 279 -18.09 -1.44 -24.48
N PRO A 280 -19.15 -0.67 -24.15
CA PRO A 280 -19.43 0.65 -24.71
C PRO A 280 -18.32 1.67 -24.42
N SER A 281 -18.11 2.59 -25.37
CA SER A 281 -16.95 3.48 -25.42
C SER A 281 -16.96 4.60 -24.37
N ASN A 282 -18.07 5.32 -24.20
CA ASN A 282 -18.09 6.56 -23.40
C ASN A 282 -18.10 6.32 -21.87
N LEU A 283 -19.04 5.54 -21.35
CA LEU A 283 -19.10 5.16 -19.93
C LEU A 283 -18.00 4.16 -19.58
N GLY A 284 -17.54 3.39 -20.56
CA GLY A 284 -16.39 2.49 -20.43
C GLY A 284 -15.11 3.23 -20.10
N MET A 285 -14.87 4.42 -20.66
CA MET A 285 -13.65 5.19 -20.40
C MET A 285 -13.49 5.53 -18.91
N SER A 286 -14.52 6.12 -18.28
CA SER A 286 -14.44 6.52 -16.86
C SER A 286 -14.25 5.32 -15.93
N LEU A 287 -14.94 4.21 -16.17
CA LEU A 287 -14.78 3.01 -15.35
C LEU A 287 -13.42 2.33 -15.58
N ARG A 288 -12.87 2.39 -16.81
CA ARG A 288 -11.50 1.93 -17.10
C ARG A 288 -10.45 2.79 -16.42
N GLU A 289 -10.65 4.10 -16.29
CA GLU A 289 -9.76 4.93 -15.45
C GLU A 289 -9.74 4.47 -14.00
N GLY A 290 -10.91 4.17 -13.43
CA GLY A 290 -11.01 3.61 -12.08
C GLY A 290 -10.31 2.27 -11.94
N GLN A 291 -10.49 1.37 -12.92
CA GLN A 291 -9.81 0.09 -12.98
C GLN A 291 -8.28 0.26 -13.05
N ALA A 292 -7.79 1.18 -13.88
CA ALA A 292 -6.37 1.49 -13.98
C ALA A 292 -5.80 2.05 -12.66
N ASN A 293 -6.54 2.93 -11.99
CA ASN A 293 -6.15 3.47 -10.68
C ASN A 293 -6.07 2.37 -9.61
N ASP A 294 -7.05 1.47 -9.57
CA ASP A 294 -7.08 0.34 -8.64
C ASP A 294 -5.92 -0.64 -8.91
N ALA A 295 -5.65 -0.96 -10.19
CA ALA A 295 -4.55 -1.81 -10.58
C ALA A 295 -3.19 -1.20 -10.18
N LEU A 296 -2.95 0.09 -10.45
CA LEU A 296 -1.73 0.78 -10.05
C LEU A 296 -1.57 0.90 -8.53
N HIS A 297 -2.66 1.14 -7.80
CA HIS A 297 -2.65 1.20 -6.34
C HIS A 297 -2.25 -0.14 -5.73
N ASN A 298 -2.91 -1.23 -6.15
CA ASN A 298 -2.60 -2.57 -5.70
C ASN A 298 -1.17 -2.98 -6.09
N LEU A 299 -0.72 -2.66 -7.31
CA LEU A 299 0.65 -2.90 -7.75
C LEU A 299 1.68 -2.26 -6.81
N ARG A 300 1.48 -1.00 -6.41
CA ARG A 300 2.35 -0.33 -5.43
C ARG A 300 2.33 -1.03 -4.06
N ILE A 301 1.16 -1.42 -3.57
CA ILE A 301 1.02 -2.15 -2.30
C ILE A 301 1.79 -3.47 -2.35
N TYR A 302 1.61 -4.27 -3.39
CA TYR A 302 2.28 -5.57 -3.50
C TYR A 302 3.79 -5.45 -3.73
N LEU A 303 4.26 -4.43 -4.45
CA LEU A 303 5.69 -4.14 -4.56
C LEU A 303 6.29 -3.76 -3.20
N CYS A 304 5.60 -2.91 -2.42
CA CYS A 304 6.00 -2.58 -1.05
C CYS A 304 6.01 -3.83 -0.15
N ASN A 305 4.98 -4.67 -0.22
CA ASN A 305 4.89 -5.90 0.56
C ASN A 305 6.04 -6.86 0.19
N LYS A 306 6.32 -7.07 -1.09
CA LYS A 306 7.44 -7.90 -1.55
C LYS A 306 8.78 -7.34 -1.03
N ALA A 307 8.99 -6.02 -1.04
CA ALA A 307 10.18 -5.39 -0.45
C ALA A 307 10.31 -5.67 1.07
N ILE A 308 9.20 -5.57 1.81
CA ILE A 308 9.16 -5.87 3.25
C ILE A 308 9.47 -7.35 3.50
N LEU A 309 8.87 -8.29 2.75
CA LEU A 309 9.13 -9.72 2.89
C LEU A 309 10.61 -10.06 2.64
N PHE A 310 11.23 -9.49 1.60
CA PHE A 310 12.66 -9.67 1.38
C PHE A 310 13.50 -9.28 2.60
N ARG A 311 13.08 -8.21 3.29
CA ARG A 311 13.78 -7.72 4.47
C ARG A 311 13.51 -8.55 5.72
N THR A 312 12.25 -8.83 6.03
CA THR A 312 11.83 -9.36 7.34
C THR A 312 11.81 -10.88 7.36
N THR A 313 11.40 -11.53 6.26
CA THR A 313 11.27 -12.99 6.22
C THR A 313 12.44 -13.64 5.49
N VAL A 314 12.79 -13.18 4.28
CA VAL A 314 13.83 -13.84 3.46
C VAL A 314 15.22 -13.68 4.08
N ARG A 315 15.63 -12.45 4.45
CA ARG A 315 16.95 -12.22 5.06
C ARG A 315 17.11 -12.83 6.46
N GLN A 316 16.03 -12.99 7.22
CA GLN A 316 16.08 -13.57 8.56
C GLN A 316 15.97 -15.11 8.55
N ALA A 317 15.60 -15.71 7.42
CA ALA A 317 15.44 -17.15 7.30
C ALA A 317 16.79 -17.88 7.37
N ASN A 318 17.05 -18.51 8.52
CA ASN A 318 18.30 -19.21 8.81
C ASN A 318 18.24 -20.74 8.61
N SER A 319 17.06 -21.31 8.37
CA SER A 319 16.87 -22.74 8.10
C SER A 319 16.25 -22.98 6.73
N GLN A 320 16.42 -24.19 6.19
CA GLN A 320 15.86 -24.53 4.87
C GLN A 320 14.33 -24.45 4.85
N ALA A 321 13.67 -24.88 5.93
CA ALA A 321 12.22 -24.77 6.06
C ALA A 321 11.76 -23.31 6.08
N LEU A 322 12.46 -22.44 6.83
CA LEU A 322 12.15 -21.01 6.87
C LEU A 322 12.40 -20.32 5.53
N LYS A 323 13.48 -20.68 4.82
CA LYS A 323 13.77 -20.16 3.48
C LYS A 323 12.68 -20.55 2.50
N THR A 324 12.28 -21.82 2.49
CA THR A 324 11.21 -22.32 1.61
C THR A 324 9.90 -21.59 1.87
N ARG A 325 9.54 -21.39 3.14
CA ARG A 325 8.35 -20.62 3.52
C ARG A 325 8.44 -19.15 3.10
N ALA A 326 9.58 -18.50 3.31
CA ALA A 326 9.79 -17.11 2.92
C ALA A 326 9.68 -16.93 1.39
N TRP A 327 10.29 -17.83 0.61
CA TRP A 327 10.17 -17.82 -0.84
C TRP A 327 8.74 -18.09 -1.32
N SER A 328 8.01 -19.02 -0.68
CA SER A 328 6.59 -19.23 -0.99
C SER A 328 5.75 -17.97 -0.80
N GLN A 329 6.03 -17.16 0.23
CA GLN A 329 5.37 -15.86 0.43
C GLN A 329 5.76 -14.86 -0.67
N VAL A 330 7.04 -14.81 -1.06
CA VAL A 330 7.51 -13.95 -2.15
C VAL A 330 6.83 -14.33 -3.47
N THR A 331 6.73 -15.62 -3.79
CA THR A 331 6.04 -16.12 -4.98
C THR A 331 4.57 -15.72 -4.98
N SER A 332 3.87 -15.85 -3.84
CA SER A 332 2.47 -15.43 -3.74
C SER A 332 2.30 -13.92 -3.97
N VAL A 333 3.18 -13.08 -3.43
CA VAL A 333 3.13 -11.63 -3.71
C VAL A 333 3.50 -11.31 -5.15
N GLN A 334 4.46 -12.04 -5.74
CA GLN A 334 4.79 -11.89 -7.16
C GLN A 334 3.60 -12.22 -8.07
N GLN A 335 2.80 -13.24 -7.74
CA GLN A 335 1.58 -13.54 -8.48
C GLN A 335 0.60 -12.37 -8.47
N ALA A 336 0.42 -11.72 -7.31
CA ALA A 336 -0.41 -10.53 -7.20
C ALA A 336 0.15 -9.34 -8.01
N VAL A 337 1.48 -9.17 -8.04
CA VAL A 337 2.15 -8.17 -8.91
C VAL A 337 1.86 -8.45 -10.39
N SER A 338 2.04 -9.69 -10.84
CA SER A 338 1.78 -10.08 -12.24
C SER A 338 0.31 -9.90 -12.64
N LEU A 339 -0.63 -10.21 -11.73
CA LEU A 339 -2.06 -9.99 -11.93
C LEU A 339 -2.37 -8.51 -12.16
N HIS A 340 -1.98 -7.64 -11.23
CA HIS A 340 -2.30 -6.21 -11.35
C HIS A 340 -1.53 -5.51 -12.47
N ALA A 341 -0.32 -5.97 -12.79
CA ALA A 341 0.39 -5.50 -13.97
C ALA A 341 -0.36 -5.86 -15.26
N SER A 342 -0.85 -7.10 -15.38
CA SER A 342 -1.61 -7.57 -16.55
C SER A 342 -2.95 -6.85 -16.69
N ILE A 343 -3.66 -6.62 -15.58
CA ILE A 343 -4.90 -5.80 -15.57
C ILE A 343 -4.58 -4.40 -16.09
N TYR A 344 -3.59 -3.71 -15.52
CA TYR A 344 -3.24 -2.36 -15.97
C TYR A 344 -2.86 -2.30 -17.46
N THR A 345 -2.05 -3.24 -17.93
CA THR A 345 -1.63 -3.30 -19.34
C THR A 345 -2.83 -3.52 -20.27
N LYS A 346 -3.74 -4.44 -19.94
CA LYS A 346 -4.97 -4.69 -20.71
C LYS A 346 -5.89 -3.47 -20.69
N THR A 347 -6.17 -2.91 -19.51
CA THR A 347 -6.99 -1.71 -19.36
C THR A 347 -6.43 -0.56 -20.19
N ARG A 348 -5.11 -0.34 -20.15
CA ARG A 348 -4.46 0.69 -20.97
C ARG A 348 -4.61 0.41 -22.47
N LYS A 349 -4.38 -0.82 -22.94
CA LYS A 349 -4.57 -1.20 -24.36
C LYS A 349 -6.00 -0.89 -24.83
N GLN A 350 -7.00 -1.20 -23.99
CA GLN A 350 -8.40 -0.88 -24.28
C GLN A 350 -8.69 0.62 -24.22
N MET A 351 -8.11 1.36 -23.27
CA MET A 351 -8.22 2.82 -23.23
C MET A 351 -7.61 3.47 -24.48
N MET A 352 -6.50 2.93 -25.02
CA MET A 352 -5.90 3.41 -26.27
C MET A 352 -6.81 3.20 -27.49
N LYS A 353 -7.58 2.10 -27.54
CA LYS A 353 -8.57 1.85 -28.60
C LYS A 353 -9.72 2.88 -28.57
N LEU A 354 -9.97 3.50 -27.42
CA LEU A 354 -11.01 4.51 -27.22
C LEU A 354 -10.53 5.96 -27.45
N GLU A 355 -9.36 6.15 -28.09
CA GLU A 355 -8.77 7.46 -28.41
C GLU A 355 -8.67 8.42 -27.20
N PRO A 356 -7.80 8.11 -26.23
CA PRO A 356 -7.73 8.87 -24.99
C PRO A 356 -7.16 10.27 -25.22
N GLY A 357 -7.62 11.23 -24.43
CA GLY A 357 -7.12 12.61 -24.47
C GLY A 357 -5.65 12.72 -24.06
N GLN A 358 -4.99 13.84 -24.39
CA GLN A 358 -3.57 14.06 -24.10
C GLN A 358 -3.25 13.97 -22.59
N ASP A 359 -4.16 14.42 -21.73
CA ASP A 359 -4.03 14.33 -20.27
C ASP A 359 -4.02 12.88 -19.78
N GLN A 360 -4.86 12.02 -20.37
CA GLN A 360 -4.92 10.59 -20.04
C GLN A 360 -3.65 9.86 -20.49
N LEU A 361 -3.09 10.23 -21.65
CA LEU A 361 -1.83 9.68 -22.15
C LEU A 361 -0.64 10.06 -21.25
N GLN A 362 -0.62 11.27 -20.71
CA GLN A 362 0.40 11.69 -19.74
C GLN A 362 0.25 10.98 -18.40
N LYS A 363 -1.00 10.73 -17.97
CA LYS A 363 -1.33 10.08 -16.69
C LYS A 363 -1.07 8.56 -16.70
N TYR A 364 -1.55 7.86 -17.72
CA TYR A 364 -1.48 6.39 -17.82
C TYR A 364 -0.38 5.95 -18.80
N LYS A 365 0.85 5.96 -18.29
CA LYS A 365 2.06 5.57 -19.04
C LYS A 365 2.16 4.06 -19.22
N PRO A 366 2.83 3.57 -20.28
CA PRO A 366 3.13 2.14 -20.41
C PRO A 366 3.96 1.67 -19.20
N LEU A 367 3.62 0.49 -18.68
CA LEU A 367 4.31 -0.12 -17.55
C LEU A 367 5.56 -0.83 -18.05
N LEU A 368 6.73 -0.44 -17.54
CA LEU A 368 8.01 -1.06 -17.93
C LEU A 368 8.38 -2.19 -16.97
N ARG A 369 8.96 -3.28 -17.48
CA ARG A 369 9.43 -4.42 -16.65
C ARG A 369 10.37 -3.98 -15.52
N GLU A 370 11.20 -2.98 -15.78
CA GLU A 370 12.14 -2.44 -14.79
C GLU A 370 11.44 -1.79 -13.59
N GLN A 371 10.25 -1.23 -13.78
CA GLN A 371 9.46 -0.60 -12.71
C GLN A 371 8.81 -1.64 -11.77
N LEU A 372 8.76 -2.91 -12.19
CA LEU A 372 8.28 -4.02 -11.38
C LEU A 372 9.39 -4.69 -10.57
N LYS A 373 10.65 -4.33 -10.83
CA LYS A 373 11.79 -4.81 -10.05
C LYS A 373 11.89 -4.01 -8.75
N ILE A 374 12.07 -4.73 -7.65
CA ILE A 374 12.21 -4.10 -6.33
C ILE A 374 13.68 -3.93 -6.03
N SER A 375 14.09 -2.69 -5.82
CA SER A 375 15.36 -2.41 -5.16
C SER A 375 15.21 -2.75 -3.67
N THR A 376 15.82 -3.85 -3.23
CA THR A 376 15.94 -4.16 -1.78
C THR A 376 17.05 -3.33 -1.11
N ALA A 377 17.69 -2.44 -1.88
CA ALA A 377 18.58 -1.41 -1.38
C ALA A 377 17.76 -0.14 -1.13
N VAL A 378 17.38 0.05 0.14
CA VAL A 378 17.12 1.30 0.87
C VAL A 378 16.13 0.96 1.98
N GLY A 379 16.47 1.33 3.21
CA GLY A 379 15.68 1.02 4.39
C GLY A 379 16.43 0.12 5.34
N ASP A 380 16.95 0.62 6.45
CA ASP A 380 17.10 -0.14 7.69
C ASP A 380 16.26 0.61 8.71
N PRO A 381 15.04 0.15 9.06
CA PRO A 381 14.19 0.74 10.09
C PRO A 381 14.90 1.09 11.40
N ASN A 382 16.04 0.46 11.69
CA ASN A 382 16.86 0.79 12.87
C ASN A 382 18.09 1.64 12.55
N ALA A 383 18.42 1.86 11.28
CA ALA A 383 19.44 2.83 10.89
C ALA A 383 18.93 4.23 11.18
N ARG A 384 19.80 5.02 11.80
CA ARG A 384 19.49 6.40 12.15
C ARG A 384 19.45 7.25 10.88
N GLY A 385 18.45 8.12 10.78
CA GLY A 385 18.36 9.10 9.71
C GLY A 385 17.66 8.61 8.45
N GLN A 386 16.75 7.64 8.58
CA GLN A 386 15.69 7.38 7.59
C GLN A 386 14.36 7.94 8.08
#